data_AF-A0A7J8X4N5-F1
#
_entry.id   AF-A0A7J8X4N5-F1
#
_cell.length_a   1.000
_cell.length_b   1.000
_cell.length_c   1.000
_cell.angle_alpha   90.00
_cell.angle_beta   90.00
_cell.angle_gamma   90.00
#
_symmetry.space_group_name_H-M   'P 1'
#
loop_
_entity.id
_entity.type
_entity.pdbx_description
1 polymer ?
#
loop_
_entity_poly.entity_id
_entity_poly.type
_entity_poly.pdbx_seq_one_letter_code
_entity_poly.pdbx_strand_id
1 'polypeptide(L)'
;MSSVLQKQHHNFRTAKKIMTNLEDLLGGQVALARQSAITNLMNSQQKPDILVKEHMFKLMGFFAEAKGNGVELDVNTQIEI
;
A
#
# COMPACT_ATOMS: atom_id res chain seq x y z
N MET A 1 26.29 16.20 4.93
CA MET A 1 25.27 16.16 3.86
C MET A 1 23.91 16.12 4.53
N SER A 2 23.00 17.05 4.23
CA SER A 2 21.63 16.99 4.76
C SER A 2 20.73 16.27 3.75
N SER A 3 19.85 15.39 4.23
CA SER A 3 18.87 14.71 3.38
C SER A 3 17.85 15.71 2.82
N VAL A 4 17.15 15.34 1.75
CA VAL A 4 16.07 16.16 1.16
C VAL A 4 15.01 16.50 2.21
N LEU A 5 14.62 15.54 3.05
CA LEU A 5 13.70 15.73 4.17
C LEU A 5 14.24 16.78 5.15
N GLN A 6 15.52 16.67 5.53
CA GLN A 6 16.13 17.61 6.47
C GLN A 6 16.18 19.05 5.91
N LYS A 7 16.33 19.22 4.59
CA LYS A 7 16.21 20.54 3.94
C LYS A 7 14.77 21.05 3.92
N GLN A 8 13.80 20.20 3.64
CA GLN A 8 12.38 20.57 3.58
C GLN A 8 11.83 20.98 4.96
N HIS A 9 12.30 20.35 6.03
CA HIS A 9 11.85 20.62 7.39
C HIS A 9 12.73 21.62 8.15
N HIS A 10 13.76 22.19 7.52
CA HIS A 10 14.76 23.04 8.19
C HIS A 10 14.15 24.26 8.90
N ASN A 11 13.08 24.84 8.34
CA ASN A 11 12.44 26.04 8.87
C ASN A 11 11.33 25.74 9.89
N PHE A 12 11.08 24.46 10.20
CA PHE A 12 10.00 24.08 11.09
C PHE A 12 10.42 24.29 12.54
N ARG A 13 9.74 25.22 13.23
CA ARG A 13 10.11 25.65 14.58
C ARG A 13 9.76 24.67 15.70
N THR A 14 8.91 23.68 15.43
CA THR A 14 8.44 22.73 16.44
C THR A 14 8.44 21.31 15.91
N ALA A 15 8.80 20.37 16.78
CA ALA A 15 8.73 18.94 16.48
C ALA A 15 7.31 18.53 16.02
N LYS A 16 6.27 19.12 16.62
CA LYS A 16 4.87 18.88 16.23
C LYS A 16 4.61 19.16 14.75
N LYS A 17 5.07 20.30 14.21
CA LYS A 17 4.88 20.62 12.79
C LYS A 17 5.61 19.64 11.87
N ILE A 18 6.80 19.19 12.29
CA ILE A 18 7.58 18.21 11.53
C ILE A 18 6.82 16.88 11.47
N MET A 19 6.35 16.40 12.63
CA MET A 19 5.56 15.16 12.73
C MET A 19 4.28 15.23 11.90
N THR A 20 3.48 16.29 12.02
CA THR A 20 2.24 16.43 11.23
C THR A 20 2.50 16.42 9.73
N ASN A 21 3.54 17.12 9.26
CA ASN A 21 3.85 17.12 7.84
C ASN A 21 4.39 15.77 7.33
N LEU A 22 5.14 15.04 8.16
CA LEU A 22 5.56 13.69 7.86
C LEU A 22 4.37 12.72 7.82
N GLU A 23 3.42 12.86 8.73
CA GLU A 23 2.18 12.10 8.73
C GLU A 23 1.33 12.39 7.49
N ASP A 24 1.22 13.65 7.05
CA ASP A 24 0.51 13.98 5.81
C ASP A 24 1.21 13.38 4.57
N LEU A 25 2.54 13.53 4.49
CA LEU A 25 3.33 13.05 3.36
C LEU A 25 3.33 11.52 3.27
N LEU A 26 3.56 10.84 4.39
CA LEU A 26 3.65 9.38 4.47
C LEU A 26 2.25 8.74 4.55
N GLY A 27 1.29 9.39 5.17
CA GLY A 27 -0.10 8.93 5.25
C GLY A 27 -0.75 8.89 3.86
N GLY A 28 -0.53 9.92 3.04
CA GLY A 28 -0.94 9.90 1.62
C GLY A 28 -0.29 8.77 0.83
N GLN A 29 0.99 8.50 1.07
CA GLN A 29 1.71 7.37 0.45
C GLN A 29 1.11 6.02 0.86
N VAL A 30 0.77 5.84 2.15
CA VAL A 30 0.12 4.62 2.64
C VAL A 30 -1.25 4.43 2.00
N ALA A 31 -2.06 5.49 1.88
CA ALA A 31 -3.36 5.41 1.21
C ALA A 31 -3.23 5.01 -0.27
N LEU A 32 -2.27 5.58 -1.00
CA LEU A 32 -1.98 5.23 -2.38
C LEU A 32 -1.47 3.78 -2.51
N ALA A 33 -0.60 3.34 -1.61
CA ALA A 33 -0.09 1.97 -1.60
C ALA A 33 -1.22 0.95 -1.36
N ARG A 34 -2.15 1.24 -0.43
CA ARG A 34 -3.38 0.43 -0.23
C ARG A 34 -4.21 0.35 -1.49
N GLN A 35 -4.50 1.50 -2.10
CA GLN A 35 -5.32 1.57 -3.31
C GLN A 35 -4.69 0.82 -4.48
N SER A 36 -3.37 0.95 -4.65
CA SER A 36 -2.60 0.24 -5.68
C SER A 36 -2.69 -1.28 -5.49
N ALA A 37 -2.46 -1.77 -4.26
CA ALA A 37 -2.52 -3.20 -3.96
C ALA A 37 -3.92 -3.79 -4.22
N ILE A 38 -4.99 -3.09 -3.81
CA ILE A 38 -6.37 -3.50 -4.09
C ILE A 38 -6.65 -3.50 -5.60
N THR A 39 -6.21 -2.46 -6.32
CA THR A 39 -6.41 -2.34 -7.77
C THR A 39 -5.71 -3.47 -8.53
N ASN A 40 -4.47 -3.79 -8.15
CA ASN A 40 -3.70 -4.88 -8.75
C ASN A 40 -4.34 -6.24 -8.49
N LEU A 41 -4.88 -6.46 -7.28
CA LEU A 41 -5.63 -7.65 -6.94
C LEU A 41 -6.90 -7.78 -7.80
N MET A 42 -7.72 -6.73 -7.86
CA MET A 42 -8.99 -6.72 -8.61
C MET A 42 -8.80 -6.89 -10.12
N ASN A 43 -7.71 -6.35 -10.66
CA ASN A 43 -7.40 -6.47 -12.09
C ASN A 43 -6.60 -7.74 -12.43
N SER A 44 -6.27 -8.57 -11.46
CA SER A 44 -5.52 -9.80 -11.69
C SER A 44 -6.40 -10.88 -12.31
N GLN A 45 -6.37 -10.99 -13.63
CA GLN A 45 -7.06 -12.06 -14.37
C GLN A 45 -6.09 -13.20 -14.72
N GLN A 46 -6.57 -14.43 -14.66
CA GLN A 46 -5.82 -15.59 -15.12
C GLN A 46 -5.72 -15.57 -16.64
N LYS A 47 -4.50 -15.70 -17.17
CA LYS A 47 -4.28 -15.80 -18.62
C LYS A 47 -4.47 -17.26 -19.08
N PRO A 48 -4.94 -17.49 -20.33
CA PRO A 48 -5.25 -18.84 -20.83
C PRO A 48 -4.08 -19.84 -20.75
N ASP A 49 -2.84 -19.38 -20.90
CA ASP A 49 -1.64 -20.23 -20.98
C ASP A 49 -0.80 -20.27 -19.69
N ILE A 50 -1.27 -19.63 -18.62
CA ILE A 50 -0.57 -19.60 -17.33
C ILE A 50 -1.14 -20.70 -16.44
N LEU A 51 -0.25 -21.47 -15.79
CA LEU A 51 -0.66 -22.46 -14.81
C LEU A 51 -1.40 -21.79 -13.66
N VAL A 52 -2.53 -22.37 -13.25
CA VAL A 52 -3.34 -21.89 -12.11
C VAL A 52 -2.45 -21.67 -10.88
N LYS A 53 -1.51 -22.58 -10.61
CA LYS A 53 -0.55 -22.48 -9.50
C LYS A 53 0.27 -21.18 -9.53
N GLU A 54 0.76 -20.77 -10.70
CA GLU A 54 1.54 -19.54 -10.87
C GLU A 54 0.67 -18.31 -10.67
N HIS A 55 -0.56 -18.35 -11.19
CA HIS A 55 -1.53 -17.28 -10.96
C HIS A 55 -1.87 -17.15 -9.46
N MET A 56 -2.00 -18.27 -8.74
CA MET A 56 -2.23 -18.29 -7.30
C MET A 56 -1.06 -17.71 -6.50
N PHE A 57 0.19 -17.99 -6.89
CA PHE A 57 1.34 -17.33 -6.27
C PHE A 57 1.31 -15.81 -6.45
N LYS A 58 0.92 -15.34 -7.63
CA LYS A 58 0.76 -13.91 -7.88
C LYS A 58 -0.32 -13.29 -7.01
N LEU A 59 -1.47 -13.93 -6.89
CA LEU A 59 -2.56 -13.46 -6.02
C LEU A 59 -2.15 -13.46 -4.53
N MET A 60 -1.44 -14.49 -4.06
CA MET A 60 -0.88 -14.49 -2.70
C MET A 60 0.10 -13.32 -2.46
N GLY A 61 0.90 -12.96 -3.46
CA GLY A 61 1.75 -11.77 -3.41
C GLY A 61 0.95 -10.49 -3.20
N PHE A 62 -0.14 -10.31 -3.95
CA PHE A 62 -1.02 -9.13 -3.80
C PHE A 62 -1.75 -9.11 -2.45
N PHE A 63 -2.18 -10.25 -1.92
CA PHE A 63 -2.77 -10.31 -0.57
C PHE A 63 -1.74 -9.93 0.51
N ALA A 64 -0.50 -10.41 0.39
CA ALA A 64 0.57 -10.04 1.31
C ALA A 64 0.89 -8.54 1.24
N GLU A 65 0.94 -7.96 0.05
CA GLU A 65 1.14 -6.52 -0.17
C GLU A 65 -0.01 -5.70 0.42
N ALA A 66 -1.27 -6.07 0.13
CA ALA A 66 -2.45 -5.39 0.66
C ALA A 66 -2.46 -5.40 2.20
N LYS A 67 -2.22 -6.57 2.81
CA LYS A 67 -2.12 -6.71 4.27
C LYS A 67 -0.96 -5.90 4.84
N GLY A 68 0.21 -5.92 4.20
CA GLY A 68 1.39 -5.13 4.60
C GLY A 68 1.14 -3.62 4.57
N ASN A 69 0.31 -3.16 3.64
CA ASN A 69 -0.13 -1.77 3.55
C ASN A 69 -1.28 -1.43 4.52
N GLY A 70 -1.78 -2.40 5.31
CA GLY A 70 -2.84 -2.18 6.30
C GLY A 70 -4.26 -2.23 5.74
N VAL A 71 -4.47 -2.93 4.61
CA VAL A 71 -5.81 -3.32 4.16
C VAL A 71 -6.30 -4.45 5.07
N GLU A 72 -7.50 -4.28 5.62
CA GLU A 72 -8.18 -5.33 6.38
C GLU A 72 -8.87 -6.29 5.41
N LEU A 73 -8.41 -7.54 5.38
CA LEU A 73 -9.03 -8.61 4.62
C LEU A 73 -10.04 -9.30 5.54
N ASP A 74 -11.23 -8.71 5.66
CA ASP A 74 -12.28 -9.25 6.52
C ASP A 74 -12.92 -10.48 5.86
N VAL A 75 -12.95 -11.58 6.62
CA VAL A 75 -13.60 -12.84 6.23
C VAL A 75 -15.11 -12.66 6.10
N ASN A 76 -15.72 -11.69 6.81
CA ASN A 76 -17.17 -11.44 6.74
C ASN A 76 -17.59 -10.57 5.53
N THR A 77 -16.65 -9.86 4.89
CA THR A 77 -16.88 -9.19 3.59
C THR A 77 -16.65 -10.10 2.38
N GLN A 78 -16.39 -11.38 2.61
CA GLN A 78 -16.28 -12.38 1.56
C GLN A 78 -17.62 -12.47 0.82
N ILE A 79 -17.60 -12.13 -0.47
CA ILE A 79 -18.78 -12.28 -1.34
C ILE A 79 -18.99 -13.78 -1.56
N GLU A 80 -20.09 -14.33 -1.06
CA GLU A 80 -20.56 -15.66 -1.42
C GLU A 80 -20.91 -15.65 -2.92
N ILE A 81 -20.34 -16.58 -3.69
CA ILE A 81 -20.59 -16.78 -5.13
C ILE A 81 -21.55 -17.94 -5.29
#